data_AF-A0A6J7UNB0-F1
#
_entry.id   AF-A0A6J7UNB0-F1
#
_cell.length_a   1.000
_cell.length_b   1.000
_cell.length_c   1.000
_cell.angle_alpha   90.00
_cell.angle_beta   90.00
_cell.angle_gamma   90.00
#
_symmetry.space_group_name_H-M   'P 1'
#
loop_
_entity.id
_entity.type
_entity.pdbx_description
1 polymer ?
#
loop_
_entity_poly.entity_id
_entity_poly.type
_entity_poly.pdbx_seq_one_letter_code
_entity_poly.pdbx_strand_id
1 'polypeptide(L)'
;MRQTEPMNDRTIARSIALGRVAFGLTMLLIPHTVLARVGEDQSGPLMWMARAFGIRDMVLGFGAIMELTEEDPEGRWVAYGAAADTCDAVAALVWREELGVAGMAATLSLAVPAAAGGWWSAFGLHRNRAAHGADTMRT
;
A
#
# COMPACT_ATOMS: atom_id res chain seq x y z
N MET A 1 4.01 -12.70 29.28
CA MET A 1 4.38 -11.59 28.39
C MET A 1 4.46 -12.14 26.98
N ARG A 2 3.59 -11.68 26.07
CA ARG A 2 3.46 -12.24 24.72
C ARG A 2 4.68 -11.80 23.90
N GLN A 3 5.63 -12.71 23.67
CA GLN A 3 6.67 -12.52 22.67
C GLN A 3 5.96 -12.42 21.31
N THR A 4 5.86 -11.21 20.76
CA THR A 4 5.47 -11.02 19.36
C THR A 4 6.67 -11.41 18.52
N GLU A 5 6.68 -12.66 18.04
CA GLU A 5 7.75 -13.16 17.21
C GLU A 5 7.99 -12.25 15.98
N PRO A 6 9.26 -12.02 15.59
CA PRO A 6 9.64 -11.27 14.39
C PRO A 6 9.06 -11.83 13.08
N MET A 7 8.44 -13.00 13.12
CA MET A 7 7.68 -13.62 12.03
C MET A 7 6.39 -12.87 11.62
N ASN A 8 5.95 -11.85 12.35
CA ASN A 8 4.69 -11.15 12.03
C ASN A 8 4.87 -9.95 11.07
N ASP A 9 5.86 -9.09 11.28
CA ASP A 9 5.95 -7.81 10.55
C ASP A 9 6.35 -7.98 9.07
N ARG A 10 7.33 -8.86 8.79
CA ARG A 10 7.74 -9.15 7.40
C ARG A 10 6.62 -9.84 6.62
N THR A 11 5.86 -10.71 7.28
CA THR A 11 4.71 -11.41 6.67
C THR A 11 3.58 -10.44 6.34
N ILE A 12 3.28 -9.51 7.26
CA ILE A 12 2.30 -8.43 7.03
C ILE A 12 2.76 -7.51 5.89
N ALA A 13 4.03 -7.08 5.90
CA ALA A 13 4.57 -6.24 4.83
C ALA A 13 4.46 -6.93 3.46
N ARG A 14 4.76 -8.23 3.40
CA ARG A 14 4.69 -9.03 2.19
C ARG A 14 3.26 -9.23 1.69
N SER A 15 2.29 -9.43 2.59
CA SER A 15 0.88 -9.58 2.20
C SER A 15 0.31 -8.27 1.67
N ILE A 16 0.66 -7.13 2.26
CA ILE A 16 0.30 -5.79 1.76
C ILE A 16 0.92 -5.58 0.37
N ALA A 17 2.20 -5.87 0.21
CA ALA A 17 2.90 -5.71 -1.07
C ALA A 17 2.28 -6.57 -2.18
N LEU A 18 1.94 -7.83 -1.87
CA LEU A 18 1.25 -8.72 -2.81
C LEU A 18 -0.16 -8.21 -3.16
N GLY A 19 -0.89 -7.71 -2.17
CA GLY A 19 -2.20 -7.08 -2.37
C GLY A 19 -2.12 -5.89 -3.33
N ARG A 20 -1.11 -5.03 -3.20
CA ARG A 20 -0.87 -3.90 -4.10
C ARG A 20 -0.56 -4.36 -5.53
N VAL A 21 0.25 -5.40 -5.71
CA VAL A 21 0.51 -5.97 -7.05
C VAL A 21 -0.77 -6.53 -7.66
N ALA A 22 -1.56 -7.29 -6.90
CA ALA A 22 -2.79 -7.90 -7.38
C ALA A 22 -3.85 -6.84 -7.74
N PHE A 23 -4.02 -5.83 -6.90
CA PHE A 23 -4.92 -4.71 -7.16
C PHE A 23 -4.47 -3.93 -8.39
N GLY A 24 -3.18 -3.60 -8.47
CA GLY A 24 -2.63 -2.84 -9.57
C GLY A 24 -2.75 -3.55 -10.92
N LEU A 25 -2.50 -4.87 -10.94
CA LEU A 25 -2.69 -5.71 -12.13
C LEU A 25 -4.16 -5.74 -12.56
N THR A 26 -5.07 -5.83 -11.59
CA THR A 26 -6.52 -5.81 -11.85
C THR A 26 -6.96 -4.48 -12.48
N MET A 27 -6.51 -3.36 -11.91
CA MET A 27 -6.77 -2.01 -12.43
C MET A 27 -6.14 -1.76 -13.80
N LEU A 28 -4.98 -2.37 -14.08
CA LEU A 28 -4.32 -2.26 -15.37
C LEU A 28 -5.07 -3.04 -16.47
N LEU A 29 -5.42 -4.30 -16.20
CA LEU A 29 -5.95 -5.21 -17.22
C LEU A 29 -7.46 -5.09 -17.41
N ILE A 30 -8.23 -4.94 -16.32
CA ILE A 30 -9.69 -5.01 -16.35
C ILE A 30 -10.37 -3.86 -15.55
N PRO A 31 -9.98 -2.58 -15.75
CA PRO A 31 -10.54 -1.47 -14.98
C PRO A 31 -12.06 -1.34 -15.16
N HIS A 32 -12.56 -1.59 -16.36
CA HIS A 32 -14.00 -1.55 -16.67
C HIS A 32 -14.82 -2.48 -15.78
N THR A 33 -14.35 -3.72 -15.58
CA THR A 33 -15.07 -4.73 -14.78
C THR A 33 -15.11 -4.37 -13.31
N VAL A 34 -14.08 -3.69 -12.81
CA VAL A 34 -14.04 -3.26 -11.41
C VAL A 34 -14.88 -2.00 -11.21
N LEU A 35 -14.69 -0.98 -12.04
CA LEU A 35 -15.39 0.30 -11.91
C LEU A 35 -16.87 0.20 -12.25
N ALA A 36 -17.28 -0.75 -13.11
CA ALA A 36 -18.69 -1.06 -13.34
C ALA A 36 -19.44 -1.46 -12.06
N ARG A 37 -18.75 -2.01 -11.05
CA ARG A 37 -19.37 -2.36 -9.76
C ARG A 37 -19.58 -1.16 -8.84
N VAL A 38 -18.92 -0.04 -9.13
CA VAL A 38 -19.00 1.21 -8.36
C VAL A 38 -20.06 2.15 -8.96
N GLY A 39 -20.60 1.84 -10.14
CA GLY A 39 -21.72 2.56 -10.75
C GLY A 39 -21.35 3.90 -11.40
N GLU A 40 -20.05 4.13 -11.64
CA GLU A 40 -19.57 5.37 -12.26
C GLU A 40 -19.68 5.35 -13.79
N ASP A 41 -19.88 6.54 -14.36
CA ASP A 41 -19.85 6.76 -15.80
C ASP A 41 -18.41 6.57 -16.31
N GLN A 42 -18.17 5.53 -17.10
CA GLN A 42 -16.83 5.03 -17.42
C GLN A 42 -16.16 5.86 -18.53
N SER A 43 -15.83 7.11 -18.23
CA SER A 43 -15.15 7.99 -19.17
C SER A 43 -13.75 7.47 -19.53
N GLY A 44 -13.30 7.75 -20.76
CA GLY A 44 -11.96 7.41 -21.22
C GLY A 44 -10.83 7.90 -20.29
N PRO A 45 -10.85 9.17 -19.83
CA PRO A 45 -9.88 9.67 -18.85
C PRO A 45 -9.87 8.90 -17.53
N LEU A 46 -11.04 8.53 -16.98
CA LEU A 46 -11.14 7.72 -15.76
C LEU A 46 -10.47 6.35 -15.96
N MET A 47 -10.73 5.70 -17.09
CA MET A 47 -10.14 4.40 -17.42
C MET A 47 -8.62 4.47 -17.61
N TRP A 48 -8.11 5.56 -18.18
CA TRP A 48 -6.68 5.78 -18.29
C TRP A 48 -6.05 5.99 -16.91
N MET A 49 -6.69 6.80 -16.07
CA MET A 49 -6.23 7.10 -14.73
C MET A 49 -6.24 5.86 -13.83
N ALA A 50 -7.26 5.00 -13.93
CA ALA A 50 -7.31 3.72 -13.23
C ALA A 50 -6.10 2.83 -13.58
N ARG A 51 -5.72 2.76 -14.86
CA ARG A 51 -4.53 1.99 -15.29
C ARG A 51 -3.23 2.63 -14.77
N ALA A 52 -3.13 3.95 -14.79
CA ALA A 52 -1.96 4.66 -14.27
C ALA A 52 -1.78 4.39 -12.75
N PHE A 53 -2.86 4.47 -11.98
CA PHE A 53 -2.86 4.07 -10.57
C PHE A 53 -2.51 2.59 -10.38
N GLY A 54 -3.02 1.71 -11.25
CA GLY A 54 -2.67 0.30 -11.21
C GLY A 54 -1.19 0.04 -11.44
N ILE A 55 -0.57 0.72 -12.41
CA ILE A 55 0.88 0.64 -12.66
C ILE A 55 1.67 1.13 -11.46
N ARG A 56 1.29 2.28 -10.87
CA ARG A 56 1.91 2.80 -9.63
C ARG A 56 1.89 1.74 -8.53
N ASP A 57 0.74 1.09 -8.33
CA ASP A 57 0.60 0.11 -7.27
C ASP A 57 1.39 -1.18 -7.50
N MET A 58 1.49 -1.61 -8.76
CA MET A 58 2.39 -2.69 -9.14
C MET A 58 3.85 -2.35 -8.84
N VAL A 59 4.32 -1.16 -9.23
CA VAL A 59 5.72 -0.75 -9.02
C VAL A 59 6.05 -0.67 -7.52
N LEU A 60 5.21 -0.02 -6.73
CA LEU A 60 5.40 0.07 -5.28
C LEU A 60 5.35 -1.31 -4.61
N GLY A 61 4.41 -2.17 -5.03
CA GLY A 61 4.29 -3.53 -4.52
C GLY A 61 5.49 -4.42 -4.88
N PHE A 62 5.95 -4.39 -6.13
CA PHE A 62 7.15 -5.13 -6.55
C PHE A 62 8.40 -4.63 -5.86
N GLY A 63 8.58 -3.31 -5.72
CA GLY A 63 9.69 -2.73 -4.98
C GLY A 63 9.72 -3.20 -3.53
N ALA A 64 8.56 -3.24 -2.86
CA ALA A 64 8.44 -3.78 -1.51
C ALA A 64 8.73 -5.28 -1.45
N ILE A 65 8.23 -6.09 -2.39
CA ILE A 65 8.54 -7.53 -2.43
C ILE A 65 10.05 -7.75 -2.58
N MET A 66 10.71 -7.02 -3.48
CA MET A 66 12.15 -7.12 -3.70
C MET A 66 12.95 -6.73 -2.46
N GLU A 67 12.64 -5.59 -1.86
CA GLU A 67 13.28 -5.17 -0.61
C GLU A 67 13.09 -6.21 0.49
N LEU A 68 11.88 -6.75 0.66
CA LEU A 68 11.58 -7.77 1.68
C LEU A 68 12.27 -9.12 1.44
N THR A 69 12.94 -9.34 0.31
CA THR A 69 13.83 -10.51 0.10
C THR A 69 15.23 -10.32 0.66
N GLU A 70 15.63 -9.08 0.98
CA GLU A 70 16.92 -8.77 1.60
C GLU A 70 17.00 -9.31 3.03
N GLU A 71 18.21 -9.57 3.50
CA GLU A 71 18.44 -10.06 4.87
C GLU A 71 17.96 -9.03 5.91
N ASP A 72 18.27 -7.75 5.68
CA ASP A 72 17.92 -6.64 6.57
C ASP A 72 17.19 -5.51 5.80
N PRO A 73 15.89 -5.68 5.48
CA PRO A 73 15.13 -4.73 4.69
C PRO A 73 14.86 -3.44 5.47
N GLU A 74 15.10 -2.28 4.84
CA GLU A 74 14.83 -0.97 5.45
C GLU A 74 13.32 -0.68 5.58
N GLY A 75 12.48 -1.30 4.75
CA GLY A 75 11.04 -1.05 4.68
C GLY A 75 10.68 0.23 3.91
N ARG A 76 11.61 0.75 3.11
CA ARG A 76 11.48 2.03 2.40
C ARG A 76 10.40 2.00 1.32
N TRP A 77 10.28 0.90 0.57
CA TRP A 77 9.22 0.75 -0.42
C TRP A 77 7.84 0.59 0.22
N VAL A 78 7.78 -0.07 1.37
CA VAL A 78 6.55 -0.18 2.17
C VAL A 78 6.13 1.21 2.67
N ALA A 79 7.08 2.03 3.14
CA ALA A 79 6.83 3.41 3.53
C ALA A 79 6.40 4.30 2.36
N TYR A 80 6.99 4.14 1.17
CA TYR A 80 6.53 4.85 -0.04
C TYR A 80 5.11 4.46 -0.44
N GLY A 81 4.74 3.19 -0.30
CA GLY A 81 3.35 2.74 -0.44
C GLY A 81 2.42 3.45 0.55
N ALA A 82 2.76 3.43 1.84
CA ALA A 82 1.98 4.08 2.89
C ALA A 82 1.83 5.59 2.68
N ALA A 83 2.89 6.25 2.22
CA ALA A 83 2.87 7.67 1.88
C ALA A 83 1.93 7.96 0.69
N ALA A 84 1.99 7.14 -0.37
CA ALA A 84 1.07 7.26 -1.50
C ALA A 84 -0.39 7.10 -1.07
N ASP A 85 -0.69 6.07 -0.27
CA ASP A 85 -2.05 5.81 0.23
C ASP A 85 -2.54 6.95 1.15
N THR A 86 -1.64 7.56 1.92
CA THR A 86 -1.94 8.74 2.74
C THR A 86 -2.29 9.93 1.86
N CYS A 87 -1.53 10.18 0.79
CA CYS A 87 -1.81 11.25 -0.17
C CYS A 87 -3.15 11.04 -0.86
N ASP A 88 -3.49 9.81 -1.23
CA ASP A 88 -4.79 9.48 -1.84
C ASP A 88 -5.95 9.76 -0.86
N ALA A 89 -5.80 9.41 0.43
CA ALA A 89 -6.80 9.70 1.45
C ALA A 89 -6.98 11.22 1.68
N VAL A 90 -5.88 11.97 1.74
CA VAL A 90 -5.92 13.44 1.84
C VAL A 90 -6.59 14.02 0.60
N ALA A 91 -6.25 13.54 -0.58
CA ALA A 91 -6.83 14.02 -1.83
C ALA A 91 -8.35 13.78 -1.87
N ALA A 92 -8.80 12.58 -1.46
CA ALA A 92 -10.22 12.26 -1.38
C ALA A 92 -10.99 13.20 -0.44
N LEU A 93 -10.37 13.66 0.66
CA LEU A 93 -11.00 14.59 1.61
C LEU A 93 -10.98 16.06 1.13
N VAL A 94 -9.86 16.49 0.53
CA VAL A 94 -9.66 17.86 0.03
C VAL A 94 -10.56 18.12 -1.17
N TRP A 95 -10.58 17.19 -2.13
CA TRP A 95 -11.35 17.29 -3.37
C TRP A 95 -12.65 16.45 -3.35
N ARG A 96 -13.23 16.25 -2.16
CA ARG A 96 -14.44 15.43 -1.96
C ARG A 96 -15.66 15.88 -2.79
N GLU A 97 -15.75 17.17 -3.10
CA GLU A 97 -16.86 17.73 -3.88
C GLU A 97 -16.76 17.36 -5.36
N GLU A 98 -15.53 17.30 -5.89
CA GLU A 98 -15.26 16.83 -7.26
C GLU A 98 -15.45 15.32 -7.38
N LEU A 99 -15.04 14.58 -6.35
CA LEU A 99 -15.08 13.12 -6.31
C LEU A 99 -16.48 12.57 -5.99
N GLY A 100 -17.33 13.38 -5.34
CA GLY A 100 -18.62 12.96 -4.82
C GLY A 100 -18.51 12.02 -3.61
N VAL A 101 -19.64 11.81 -2.91
CA VAL A 101 -19.68 11.01 -1.67
C VAL A 101 -19.31 9.55 -1.92
N ALA A 102 -19.75 8.97 -3.04
CA ALA A 102 -19.48 7.58 -3.39
C ALA A 102 -17.99 7.36 -3.69
N GLY A 103 -17.39 8.21 -4.53
CA GLY A 103 -15.96 8.13 -4.84
C GLY A 103 -15.10 8.39 -3.61
N MET A 104 -15.45 9.39 -2.78
CA MET A 104 -14.76 9.65 -1.51
C MET A 104 -14.80 8.42 -0.58
N ALA A 105 -15.98 7.83 -0.38
CA ALA A 105 -16.12 6.66 0.48
C ALA A 105 -15.32 5.46 -0.06
N ALA A 106 -15.38 5.22 -1.37
CA ALA A 106 -14.61 4.16 -2.03
C ALA A 106 -13.10 4.36 -1.83
N THR A 107 -12.57 5.56 -2.14
CA THR A 107 -11.14 5.87 -1.96
C THR A 107 -10.72 5.73 -0.51
N LEU A 108 -11.45 6.31 0.44
CA LEU A 108 -11.09 6.25 1.86
C LEU A 108 -11.11 4.82 2.41
N SER A 109 -12.08 3.99 1.98
CA SER A 109 -12.16 2.59 2.41
C SER A 109 -10.95 1.76 1.99
N LEU A 110 -10.28 2.14 0.90
CA LEU A 110 -9.06 1.48 0.42
C LEU A 110 -7.80 2.12 1.01
N ALA A 111 -7.71 3.45 0.94
CA ALA A 111 -6.52 4.21 1.25
C ALA A 111 -6.19 4.22 2.75
N VAL A 112 -7.21 4.33 3.62
CA VAL A 112 -6.97 4.43 5.07
C VAL A 112 -6.40 3.13 5.66
N PRO A 113 -6.98 1.94 5.40
CA PRO A 113 -6.40 0.69 5.89
C PRO A 113 -5.03 0.39 5.28
N ALA A 114 -4.82 0.74 4.00
CA ALA A 114 -3.54 0.53 3.32
C ALA A 114 -2.43 1.42 3.92
N ALA A 115 -2.71 2.71 4.14
CA ALA A 115 -1.80 3.62 4.82
C ALA A 115 -1.48 3.15 6.24
N ALA A 116 -2.50 2.77 7.02
CA ALA A 116 -2.31 2.30 8.40
C ALA A 116 -1.46 1.02 8.46
N GLY A 117 -1.76 0.03 7.61
CA GLY A 117 -0.99 -1.21 7.52
C GLY A 117 0.44 -1.01 7.02
N GLY A 118 0.61 -0.14 6.03
CA GLY A 118 1.91 0.22 5.48
C GLY A 118 2.80 0.92 6.51
N TRP A 119 2.27 1.92 7.23
CA TRP A 119 3.01 2.58 8.30
C TRP A 119 3.36 1.64 9.44
N TRP A 120 2.41 0.81 9.90
CA TRP A 120 2.67 -0.14 10.96
C TRP A 120 3.79 -1.12 10.58
N SER A 121 3.72 -1.70 9.39
CA SER A 121 4.74 -2.65 8.91
C SER A 121 6.11 -1.98 8.71
N ALA A 122 6.16 -0.78 8.13
CA ALA A 122 7.41 -0.02 7.98
C ALA A 122 8.08 0.28 9.34
N PHE A 123 7.31 0.75 10.33
CA PHE A 123 7.84 0.98 11.68
C PHE A 123 8.25 -0.31 12.38
N GLY A 124 7.55 -1.43 12.13
CA GLY A 124 7.93 -2.75 12.63
C GLY A 124 9.30 -3.20 12.13
N LEU A 125 9.55 -3.05 10.82
CA LEU A 125 10.84 -3.39 10.19
C LEU A 125 12.00 -2.57 10.78
N HIS A 126 11.82 -1.24 10.94
CA HIS A 126 12.84 -0.39 11.58
C HIS A 126 13.15 -0.80 13.04
N ARG A 127 12.12 -1.16 13.82
CA ARG A 127 12.30 -1.61 15.21
C ARG A 127 13.12 -2.89 15.28
N ASN A 128 12.86 -3.84 14.38
CA ASN A 128 13.58 -5.12 14.35
C ASN A 128 15.06 -4.94 13.99
N ARG A 129 15.37 -4.03 13.06
CA ARG A 129 16.75 -3.69 12.70
C ARG A 129 17.52 -3.05 13.85
N ALA A 130 16.90 -2.09 14.55
CA ALA A 130 17.52 -1.44 15.71
C ALA A 130 17.84 -2.44 16.85
N ALA A 131 16.98 -3.44 17.05
CA ALA A 131 17.21 -4.50 18.02
C ALA A 131 18.38 -5.41 17.63
N HIS A 132 18.48 -5.83 16.36
CA HIS A 132 19.61 -6.65 15.88
C HIS A 132 20.94 -5.91 15.99
N GLY A 133 20.99 -4.64 15.60
CA GLY A 133 22.23 -3.84 15.70
C GLY A 133 22.72 -3.63 17.14
N ALA A 134 21.81 -3.58 18.11
CA ALA A 134 22.16 -3.45 19.52
C ALA A 134 22.75 -4.75 20.12
N ASP A 135 22.38 -5.91 19.58
CA ASP A 135 22.88 -7.22 20.04
C ASP A 135 24.31 -7.48 19.52
N THR A 136 24.60 -7.11 18.26
CA THR A 136 25.93 -7.24 17.66
C THR A 136 27.00 -6.37 18.33
N MET A 137 26.62 -5.26 18.99
CA MET A 137 27.55 -4.39 19.72
C MET A 137 27.85 -4.88 21.15
N ARG A 138 27.11 -5.87 21.66
CA ARG A 138 27.29 -6.42 23.02
C ARG A 138 28.16 -7.69 23.06
N THR A 139 28.52 -8.24 21.91
CA THR A 139 29.42 -9.40 21.73
C THR A 139 30.82 -8.97 21.34
#